data_AF-A0AA89BZB3-F1
#
_entry.id   AF-A0AA89BZB3-F1
#
_cell.length_a   1.000
_cell.length_b   1.000
_cell.length_c   1.000
_cell.angle_alpha   90.00
_cell.angle_beta   90.00
_cell.angle_gamma   90.00
#
_symmetry.space_group_name_H-M   'P 1'
#
loop_
_entity.id
_entity.type
_entity.pdbx_description
1 polymer ?
#
loop_
_entity_poly.entity_id
_entity_poly.type
_entity_poly.pdbx_seq_one_letter_code
_entity_poly.pdbx_strand_id
1 'polypeptide(L)'
;MAADPAKSKYFSANKLPSKTKGKSGKEPPNKRTCSELSDTSMEELNLILSDLDEIKIAMKNTVTKSDLTDVVKSIVKEMLDQYKKDTEDRFESVEKDYKERCGKLEDKIDGLCLEVEHLREVLAQRDAAIRNLTASLDGVTRIAESAHQKSNYNEQYSRKNNIKIYGMTESRDEDTTSAVCKILKDCAKVDLTKDEILAAHRLPSKVEGATRPVILKVKNSDIKSRIMKQRSTVKYPQTRGYDSPMM
;
A
#
# COMPACT_ATOMS: atom_id res chain seq x y z
N MET A 1 8.13 28.08 0.10
CA MET A 1 9.54 27.64 -0.06
C MET A 1 9.71 27.38 -1.55
N ALA A 2 10.22 28.34 -2.31
CA ALA A 2 11.65 28.49 -2.69
C ALA A 2 12.11 27.31 -3.57
N ALA A 3 12.81 27.44 -4.70
CA ALA A 3 13.24 28.48 -5.62
C ALA A 3 13.87 27.72 -6.82
N ASP A 4 13.90 28.30 -8.02
CA ASP A 4 14.84 27.99 -9.12
C ASP A 4 16.32 28.10 -8.61
N PRO A 5 17.43 27.63 -9.28
CA PRO A 5 17.66 27.66 -10.74
C PRO A 5 18.67 26.64 -11.39
N ALA A 6 18.68 26.64 -12.74
CA ALA A 6 19.83 26.60 -13.69
C ALA A 6 21.04 25.63 -13.57
N LYS A 7 21.44 25.07 -14.74
CA LYS A 7 22.83 24.87 -15.27
C LYS A 7 22.71 24.29 -16.70
N SER A 8 23.22 24.82 -17.83
CA SER A 8 24.40 25.61 -18.23
C SER A 8 25.69 24.81 -18.51
N LYS A 9 26.18 24.98 -19.77
CA LYS A 9 27.53 24.72 -20.37
C LYS A 9 27.86 23.26 -20.75
N TYR A 10 28.51 22.96 -21.88
CA TYR A 10 29.78 23.47 -22.42
C TYR A 10 29.87 23.25 -23.97
N PHE A 11 30.29 24.26 -24.79
CA PHE A 11 31.57 24.40 -25.55
C PHE A 11 31.77 23.42 -26.75
N SER A 12 32.40 23.72 -27.89
CA SER A 12 33.30 24.81 -28.29
C SER A 12 33.40 24.92 -29.82
N ALA A 13 33.72 26.12 -30.30
CA ALA A 13 34.18 26.42 -31.66
C ALA A 13 35.61 25.91 -31.95
N ASN A 14 35.91 25.63 -33.23
CA ASN A 14 37.26 25.56 -33.81
C ASN A 14 37.20 26.21 -35.21
N LYS A 15 37.65 27.45 -35.41
CA LYS A 15 39.04 27.90 -35.72
C LYS A 15 39.70 27.21 -36.93
N LEU A 16 39.69 27.92 -38.06
CA LEU A 16 40.79 28.01 -39.04
C LEU A 16 42.09 28.38 -38.30
N PRO A 17 43.27 27.86 -38.73
CA PRO A 17 44.07 28.63 -39.70
C PRO A 17 45.02 27.78 -40.58
N SER A 18 45.43 28.32 -41.74
CA SER A 18 46.79 28.87 -41.92
C SER A 18 47.19 28.98 -43.38
N LYS A 19 47.92 30.07 -43.64
CA LYS A 19 48.57 30.47 -44.87
C LYS A 19 49.83 29.63 -45.12
N THR A 20 50.18 29.40 -46.37
CA THR A 20 51.58 29.40 -46.81
C THR A 20 51.75 30.28 -48.06
N LYS A 21 52.80 31.10 -47.98
CA LYS A 21 53.26 32.13 -48.92
C LYS A 21 54.34 31.57 -49.86
N GLY A 22 54.51 32.23 -50.99
CA GLY A 22 55.78 32.34 -51.75
C GLY A 22 55.73 31.62 -53.10
N LYS A 23 56.28 32.13 -54.21
CA LYS A 23 57.20 33.24 -54.44
C LYS A 23 57.11 33.67 -55.92
N SER A 24 57.47 34.93 -56.13
CA SER A 24 57.72 35.70 -57.36
C SER A 24 58.68 35.09 -58.39
N GLY A 25 58.52 35.47 -59.66
CA GLY A 25 59.68 35.93 -60.46
C GLY A 25 59.67 35.71 -61.98
N LYS A 26 59.60 36.84 -62.71
CA LYS A 26 60.35 37.23 -63.92
C LYS A 26 59.90 36.77 -65.32
N GLU A 27 59.80 37.79 -66.18
CA GLU A 27 59.71 37.76 -67.65
C GLU A 27 61.12 38.04 -68.26
N PRO A 28 61.29 38.05 -69.61
CA PRO A 28 62.10 37.19 -70.49
C PRO A 28 63.53 37.78 -70.75
N PRO A 29 64.41 37.43 -71.75
CA PRO A 29 64.22 36.76 -73.05
C PRO A 29 65.35 35.76 -73.46
N ASN A 30 65.26 35.11 -74.64
CA ASN A 30 66.13 35.36 -75.81
C ASN A 30 66.05 34.27 -76.90
N LYS A 31 66.31 34.74 -78.13
CA LYS A 31 66.36 34.09 -79.44
C LYS A 31 67.47 33.03 -79.56
N ARG A 32 67.27 32.04 -80.45
CA ARG A 32 68.23 31.39 -81.38
C ARG A 32 67.43 30.51 -82.37
N THR A 33 67.28 30.91 -83.63
CA THR A 33 68.06 30.50 -84.84
C THR A 33 67.92 29.03 -85.26
N CYS A 34 67.05 28.83 -86.25
CA CYS A 34 67.12 28.04 -87.50
C CYS A 34 67.74 26.63 -87.60
N SER A 35 67.11 25.89 -88.53
CA SER A 35 67.51 24.67 -89.26
C SER A 35 67.64 23.40 -88.43
N GLU A 36 66.97 22.29 -88.75
CA GLU A 36 66.95 21.63 -90.06
C GLU A 36 65.53 21.18 -90.47
N LEU A 37 65.13 21.52 -91.69
CA LEU A 37 63.97 20.93 -92.38
C LEU A 37 64.46 19.67 -93.08
N SER A 38 64.00 18.50 -92.64
CA SER A 38 64.04 17.28 -93.44
C SER A 38 62.85 17.32 -94.41
N ASP A 39 63.12 17.07 -95.69
CA ASP A 39 62.11 17.00 -96.75
C ASP A 39 61.05 15.92 -96.46
N THR A 40 59.98 16.28 -95.75
CA THR A 40 58.74 15.50 -95.71
C THR A 40 57.92 15.84 -96.95
N SER A 41 57.58 14.83 -97.76
CA SER A 41 56.82 15.04 -98.98
C SER A 41 55.44 15.64 -98.67
N MET A 42 54.86 16.35 -99.62
CA MET A 42 53.55 17.00 -99.51
C MET A 42 52.42 15.99 -99.13
N GLU A 43 52.63 14.69 -99.32
CA GLU A 43 51.70 13.62 -98.94
C GLU A 43 51.77 13.26 -97.45
N GLU A 44 52.94 13.31 -96.81
CA GLU A 44 53.09 13.06 -95.37
C GLU A 44 52.49 14.18 -94.52
N LEU A 45 52.61 15.44 -94.99
CA LEU A 45 51.95 16.58 -94.36
C LEU A 45 50.42 16.52 -94.44
N ASN A 46 49.88 16.02 -95.56
CA ASN A 46 48.44 15.82 -95.72
C ASN A 46 47.91 14.67 -94.85
N LEU A 47 48.68 13.60 -94.67
CA LEU A 47 48.36 12.51 -93.74
C LEU A 47 48.36 13.00 -92.29
N ILE A 48 49.37 13.77 -91.88
CA ILE A 48 49.44 14.36 -90.54
C ILE A 48 48.28 15.34 -90.31
N LEU A 49 47.90 16.13 -91.32
CA LEU A 49 46.73 17.01 -91.23
C LEU A 49 45.41 16.23 -91.08
N SER A 50 45.27 15.12 -91.82
CA SER A 50 44.12 14.20 -91.69
C SER A 50 44.07 13.56 -90.30
N ASP A 51 45.19 13.03 -89.81
CA ASP A 51 45.30 12.42 -88.48
C ASP A 51 45.05 13.47 -87.37
N LEU A 52 45.54 14.70 -87.55
CA LEU A 52 45.28 15.80 -86.63
C LEU A 52 43.81 16.22 -86.63
N ASP A 53 43.13 16.22 -87.79
CA ASP A 53 41.69 16.47 -87.85
C ASP A 53 40.88 15.31 -87.25
N GLU A 54 41.28 14.06 -87.47
CA GLU A 54 40.68 12.89 -86.81
C GLU A 54 40.87 12.94 -85.29
N ILE A 55 42.07 13.26 -84.80
CA ILE A 55 42.35 13.44 -83.37
C ILE A 55 41.55 14.60 -82.80
N LYS A 56 41.40 15.71 -83.54
CA LYS A 56 40.61 16.87 -83.11
C LYS A 56 39.12 16.58 -83.08
N ILE A 57 38.61 15.80 -84.03
CA ILE A 57 37.23 15.29 -84.03
C ILE A 57 37.03 14.32 -82.85
N ALA A 58 37.97 13.39 -82.62
CA ALA A 58 37.93 12.47 -81.49
C ALA A 58 37.98 13.22 -80.14
N MET A 59 38.84 14.23 -80.00
CA MET A 59 38.93 15.08 -78.81
C MET A 59 37.68 15.96 -78.61
N LYS A 60 37.03 16.42 -79.68
CA LYS A 60 35.71 17.09 -79.58
C LYS A 60 34.62 16.14 -79.07
N ASN A 61 34.74 14.85 -79.37
CA ASN A 61 33.81 13.81 -78.92
C ASN A 61 34.18 13.23 -77.55
N THR A 62 35.33 13.59 -76.97
CA THR A 62 35.67 13.19 -75.60
C THR A 62 34.89 13.99 -74.57
N VAL A 63 34.50 13.31 -73.50
CA VAL A 63 33.75 13.87 -72.36
C VAL A 63 34.45 15.12 -71.83
N THR A 64 33.74 16.25 -71.84
CA THR A 64 34.28 17.50 -71.32
C THR A 64 34.11 17.56 -69.80
N LYS A 65 34.92 18.39 -69.12
CA LYS A 65 34.76 18.63 -67.68
C LYS A 65 33.36 19.14 -67.32
N SER A 66 32.72 19.90 -68.23
CA SER A 66 31.35 20.38 -68.09
C SER A 66 30.34 19.23 -68.01
N ASP A 67 30.44 18.25 -68.91
CA ASP A 67 29.55 17.08 -68.92
C ASP A 67 29.66 16.29 -67.62
N LEU A 68 30.88 16.11 -67.11
CA LEU A 68 31.13 15.45 -65.84
C LEU A 68 30.54 16.22 -64.65
N THR A 69 30.65 17.56 -64.64
CA THR A 69 30.01 18.38 -63.59
C THR A 69 28.49 18.31 -63.61
N ASP A 70 27.88 18.19 -64.78
CA ASP A 70 26.41 18.13 -64.88
C ASP A 70 25.86 16.76 -64.48
N VAL A 71 26.58 15.67 -64.81
CA VAL A 71 26.29 14.33 -64.29
C VAL A 71 26.40 14.30 -62.76
N VAL A 72 27.48 14.85 -62.19
CA VAL A 72 27.66 14.88 -60.72
C VAL A 72 26.58 15.73 -60.05
N LYS A 73 26.21 16.89 -60.61
CA LYS A 73 25.11 17.72 -60.08
C LYS A 73 23.78 16.97 -60.11
N SER A 74 23.48 16.25 -61.19
CA SER A 74 22.27 15.42 -61.31
C SER A 74 22.22 14.36 -60.20
N ILE A 75 23.30 13.59 -60.03
CA ILE A 75 23.39 12.54 -59.02
C ILE A 75 23.24 13.12 -57.60
N VAL A 76 23.94 14.21 -57.29
CA VAL A 76 23.85 14.85 -55.96
C VAL A 76 22.45 15.40 -55.71
N LYS A 77 21.79 15.95 -56.73
CA LYS A 77 20.42 16.45 -56.62
C LYS A 77 19.43 15.31 -56.35
N GLU A 78 19.53 14.21 -57.10
CA GLU A 78 18.71 13.02 -56.88
C GLU A 78 18.93 12.44 -55.48
N MET A 79 20.18 12.31 -55.03
CA MET A 79 20.47 11.86 -53.66
C MET A 79 19.88 12.81 -52.61
N LEU A 80 19.99 14.13 -52.79
CA LEU A 80 19.42 15.10 -51.85
C LEU A 80 17.90 15.03 -51.80
N ASP A 81 17.24 14.88 -52.95
CA ASP A 81 15.78 14.78 -53.01
C ASP A 81 15.29 13.46 -52.42
N GLN A 82 16.04 12.37 -52.63
CA GLN A 82 15.75 11.09 -51.98
C GLN A 82 15.97 11.14 -50.47
N TYR A 83 17.06 11.76 -50.00
CA TYR A 83 17.30 11.99 -48.58
C TYR A 83 16.21 12.83 -47.94
N LYS A 84 15.75 13.90 -48.59
CA LYS A 84 14.64 14.71 -48.07
C LYS A 84 13.39 13.87 -47.89
N LYS A 85 13.01 13.11 -48.93
CA LYS A 85 11.84 12.24 -48.90
C LYS A 85 11.92 11.20 -47.80
N ASP A 86 13.04 10.47 -47.71
CA ASP A 86 13.27 9.48 -46.65
C ASP A 86 13.21 10.12 -45.25
N THR A 87 13.69 11.35 -45.10
CA THR A 87 13.65 12.05 -43.82
C THR A 87 12.21 12.43 -43.46
N GLU A 88 11.43 12.91 -44.42
CA GLU A 88 10.02 13.30 -44.27
C GLU A 88 9.14 12.09 -43.91
N ASP A 89 9.28 10.98 -44.65
CA ASP A 89 8.59 9.72 -44.38
C ASP A 89 8.91 9.18 -42.97
N ARG A 90 10.17 9.30 -42.52
CA ARG A 90 10.56 8.90 -41.16
C ARG A 90 9.97 9.82 -40.10
N PHE A 91 9.88 11.12 -40.36
CA PHE A 91 9.23 12.05 -39.44
C PHE A 91 7.75 11.74 -39.30
N GLU A 92 7.03 11.50 -40.40
CA GLU A 92 5.61 11.14 -40.37
C GLU A 92 5.37 9.82 -39.61
N SER A 93 6.21 8.80 -39.86
CA SER A 93 6.12 7.52 -39.15
C SER A 93 6.32 7.72 -37.64
N VAL A 94 7.30 8.52 -37.24
CA VAL A 94 7.59 8.79 -35.83
C VAL A 94 6.45 9.58 -35.18
N GLU A 95 5.92 10.59 -35.86
CA GLU A 95 4.78 11.37 -35.36
C GLU A 95 3.54 10.50 -35.13
N LYS A 96 3.28 9.57 -36.07
CA LYS A 96 2.19 8.60 -35.95
C LYS A 96 2.38 7.68 -34.74
N ASP A 97 3.58 7.12 -34.54
CA ASP A 97 3.89 6.26 -33.41
C ASP A 97 3.76 7.01 -32.07
N TYR A 98 4.19 8.27 -32.02
CA TYR A 98 4.02 9.11 -30.83
C TYR A 98 2.55 9.39 -30.54
N LYS A 99 1.74 9.73 -31.55
CA LYS A 99 0.30 9.94 -31.37
C LYS A 99 -0.40 8.69 -30.85
N GLU A 100 -0.07 7.52 -31.40
CA GLU A 100 -0.65 6.25 -30.94
C GLU A 100 -0.25 5.92 -29.50
N ARG A 101 1.02 6.14 -29.13
CA ARG A 101 1.48 5.95 -27.74
C ARG A 101 0.83 6.92 -26.77
N CYS A 102 0.68 8.19 -27.15
CA CYS A 102 -0.01 9.19 -26.34
C CYS A 102 -1.47 8.79 -26.11
N GLY A 103 -2.20 8.38 -27.15
CA GLY A 103 -3.59 7.92 -27.01
C GLY A 103 -3.73 6.71 -26.07
N LYS A 104 -2.85 5.71 -26.21
CA LYS A 104 -2.85 4.55 -25.29
C LYS A 104 -2.53 4.91 -23.84
N LEU A 105 -1.76 5.99 -23.61
CA LEU A 105 -1.47 6.48 -22.27
C LEU A 105 -2.65 7.26 -21.70
N GLU A 106 -3.32 8.07 -22.52
CA GLU A 106 -4.55 8.78 -22.16
C GLU A 106 -5.64 7.78 -21.74
N ASP A 107 -5.91 6.75 -22.53
CA ASP A 107 -6.89 5.71 -22.20
C ASP A 107 -6.59 5.02 -20.84
N LYS A 108 -5.30 4.80 -20.54
CA LYS A 108 -4.87 4.22 -19.26
C LYS A 108 -5.04 5.19 -18.10
N ILE A 109 -4.74 6.47 -18.31
CA ILE A 109 -4.94 7.52 -17.30
C ILE A 109 -6.42 7.61 -16.97
N ASP A 110 -7.29 7.62 -17.97
CA ASP A 110 -8.75 7.67 -17.78
C ASP A 110 -9.25 6.43 -17.02
N GLY A 111 -8.78 5.24 -17.41
CA GLY A 111 -9.09 4.00 -16.69
C GLY A 111 -8.66 4.02 -15.22
N LEU A 112 -7.45 4.50 -14.93
CA LEU A 112 -6.95 4.65 -13.56
C LEU A 112 -7.73 5.71 -12.76
N CYS A 113 -8.14 6.81 -13.40
CA CYS A 113 -8.95 7.84 -12.76
C CYS A 113 -10.30 7.27 -12.30
N LEU A 114 -10.98 6.51 -13.17
CA LEU A 114 -12.25 5.85 -12.83
C LEU A 114 -12.08 4.83 -11.68
N GLU A 115 -11.00 4.04 -11.68
CA GLU A 115 -10.73 3.09 -10.61
C GLU A 115 -10.46 3.79 -9.27
N VAL A 116 -9.72 4.89 -9.27
CA VAL A 116 -9.47 5.69 -8.06
C VAL A 116 -10.76 6.28 -7.50
N GLU A 117 -11.64 6.79 -8.37
CA GLU A 117 -12.96 7.29 -7.95
C GLU A 117 -13.82 6.18 -7.35
N HIS A 118 -13.87 5.02 -8.00
CA HIS A 118 -14.61 3.87 -7.50
C HIS A 118 -14.07 3.37 -6.15
N LEU A 119 -12.76 3.24 -6.00
CA LEU A 119 -12.14 2.82 -4.73
C LEU A 119 -12.40 3.81 -3.60
N ARG A 120 -12.39 5.12 -3.89
CA ARG A 120 -12.75 6.15 -2.90
C ARG A 120 -14.20 6.02 -2.45
N GLU A 121 -15.11 5.74 -3.37
CA GLU A 121 -16.52 5.51 -3.04
C GLU A 121 -16.69 4.27 -2.15
N VAL A 122 -16.07 3.15 -2.51
CA VAL A 122 -16.12 1.91 -1.72
C VAL A 122 -15.56 2.14 -0.31
N LEU A 123 -14.44 2.86 -0.17
CA LEU A 123 -13.88 3.21 1.13
C LEU A 123 -14.87 4.03 1.96
N ALA A 124 -15.49 5.05 1.37
CA ALA A 124 -16.47 5.87 2.07
C ALA A 124 -17.69 5.06 2.56
N GLN A 125 -18.18 4.13 1.74
CA GLN A 125 -19.28 3.22 2.12
C GLN A 125 -18.87 2.28 3.26
N ARG A 126 -17.65 1.73 3.22
CA ARG A 126 -17.13 0.84 4.27
C ARG A 126 -16.93 1.58 5.59
N ASP A 127 -16.41 2.80 5.55
CA ASP A 127 -16.27 3.64 6.74
C ASP A 127 -17.63 3.96 7.38
N ALA A 128 -18.65 4.23 6.56
CA ALA A 128 -20.02 4.42 7.06
C ALA A 128 -20.56 3.15 7.73
N ALA A 129 -20.34 1.98 7.13
CA ALA A 129 -20.75 0.71 7.71
C ALA A 129 -20.04 0.42 9.05
N ILE A 130 -18.72 0.67 9.12
CA ILE A 130 -17.94 0.53 10.36
C ILE A 130 -18.51 1.43 11.45
N ARG A 131 -18.76 2.72 11.14
CA ARG A 131 -19.36 3.65 12.12
C ARG A 131 -20.70 3.15 12.65
N ASN A 132 -21.56 2.64 11.78
CA ASN A 132 -22.87 2.11 12.18
C ASN A 132 -22.75 0.87 13.07
N LEU A 133 -21.85 -0.06 12.72
CA LEU A 133 -21.61 -1.26 13.52
C LEU A 133 -21.04 -0.90 14.90
N THR A 134 -20.07 0.01 14.97
CA THR A 134 -19.51 0.47 16.24
C THR A 134 -20.58 1.11 17.13
N ALA A 135 -21.42 1.98 16.57
CA ALA A 135 -22.52 2.59 17.32
C ALA A 135 -23.53 1.55 17.84
N SER A 136 -23.84 0.53 17.03
CA SER A 136 -24.71 -0.57 17.45
C SER A 136 -24.08 -1.41 18.58
N LEU A 137 -22.79 -1.72 18.45
CA LEU A 137 -22.04 -2.48 19.45
C LEU A 137 -21.98 -1.74 20.79
N ASP A 138 -21.74 -0.43 20.77
CA ASP A 138 -21.76 0.41 21.98
C ASP A 138 -23.15 0.39 22.65
N GLY A 139 -24.22 0.45 21.85
CA GLY A 139 -25.59 0.35 22.32
C GLY A 139 -25.87 -0.99 23.02
N VAL A 140 -25.49 -2.10 22.39
CA VAL A 140 -25.66 -3.44 22.96
C VAL A 140 -24.83 -3.62 24.23
N THR A 141 -23.60 -3.11 24.25
CA THR A 141 -22.70 -3.20 25.41
C THR A 141 -23.31 -2.50 26.62
N ARG A 142 -23.85 -1.28 26.44
CA ARG A 142 -24.54 -0.56 27.52
C ARG A 142 -25.76 -1.30 28.06
N ILE A 143 -26.54 -1.93 27.17
CA ILE A 143 -27.70 -2.73 27.56
C ILE A 143 -27.24 -3.95 28.38
N ALA A 144 -26.19 -4.64 27.93
CA ALA A 144 -25.63 -5.79 28.63
C ALA A 144 -25.11 -5.42 30.01
N GLU A 145 -24.38 -4.30 30.14
CA GLU A 145 -23.91 -3.78 31.42
C GLU A 145 -25.08 -3.43 32.36
N SER A 146 -26.09 -2.73 31.86
CA SER A 146 -27.28 -2.39 32.64
C SER A 146 -28.04 -3.65 33.09
N ALA A 147 -28.18 -4.63 32.21
CA ALA A 147 -28.80 -5.91 32.53
C ALA A 147 -28.01 -6.66 33.60
N HIS A 148 -26.68 -6.69 33.50
CA HIS A 148 -25.81 -7.30 34.49
C HIS A 148 -25.92 -6.62 35.87
N GLN A 149 -25.91 -5.29 35.90
CA GLN A 149 -26.10 -4.52 37.13
C GLN A 149 -27.45 -4.80 37.79
N LYS A 150 -28.54 -4.82 37.01
CA LYS A 150 -29.89 -5.15 37.49
C LYS A 150 -29.97 -6.59 38.00
N SER A 151 -29.36 -7.54 37.29
CA SER A 151 -29.32 -8.95 37.71
C SER A 151 -28.61 -9.09 39.06
N ASN A 152 -27.44 -8.47 39.21
CA ASN A 152 -26.68 -8.49 40.46
C ASN A 152 -27.48 -7.82 41.60
N TYR A 153 -28.11 -6.67 41.35
CA TYR A 153 -28.97 -6.00 42.33
C TYR A 153 -30.12 -6.91 42.79
N ASN A 154 -30.81 -7.55 41.84
CA ASN A 154 -31.92 -8.46 42.13
C ASN A 154 -31.45 -9.69 42.91
N GLU A 155 -30.29 -10.25 42.59
CA GLU A 155 -29.69 -11.37 43.31
C GLU A 155 -29.34 -10.99 44.76
N GLN A 156 -28.72 -9.82 44.97
CA GLN A 156 -28.43 -9.30 46.30
C GLN A 156 -29.71 -9.03 47.09
N TYR A 157 -30.72 -8.44 46.45
CA TYR A 157 -32.01 -8.16 47.07
C TYR A 157 -32.72 -9.45 47.49
N SER A 158 -32.73 -10.47 46.63
CA SER A 158 -33.30 -11.79 46.92
C SER A 158 -32.61 -12.50 48.10
N ARG A 159 -31.31 -12.27 48.28
CA ARG A 159 -30.50 -12.83 49.39
C ARG A 159 -30.54 -11.97 50.66
N LYS A 160 -31.13 -10.77 50.62
CA LYS A 160 -31.10 -9.80 51.73
C LYS A 160 -31.54 -10.40 53.06
N ASN A 161 -32.60 -11.22 53.07
CA ASN A 161 -33.13 -11.86 54.27
C ASN A 161 -32.76 -13.35 54.41
N ASN A 162 -31.78 -13.81 53.63
CA ASN A 162 -31.31 -15.19 53.69
C ASN A 162 -30.06 -15.28 54.59
N ILE A 163 -29.96 -16.35 55.37
CA ILE A 163 -28.81 -16.71 56.21
C ILE A 163 -28.41 -18.13 55.85
N LYS A 164 -27.11 -18.37 55.66
CA LYS A 164 -26.57 -19.70 55.39
C LYS A 164 -25.90 -20.24 56.64
N ILE A 165 -26.36 -21.40 57.11
CA ILE A 165 -25.88 -22.07 58.32
C ILE A 165 -25.09 -23.31 57.89
N TYR A 166 -23.89 -23.47 58.44
CA TYR A 166 -22.97 -24.56 58.15
C TYR A 166 -22.79 -25.46 59.38
N GLY A 167 -22.34 -26.70 59.17
CA GLY A 167 -21.98 -27.61 60.26
C GLY A 167 -23.14 -28.20 61.05
N MET A 168 -24.39 -28.02 60.59
CA MET A 168 -25.57 -28.59 61.23
C MET A 168 -25.70 -30.07 60.87
N THR A 169 -25.60 -30.99 61.84
CA THR A 169 -25.73 -32.44 61.61
C THR A 169 -27.01 -32.77 60.85
N GLU A 170 -26.94 -33.71 59.90
CA GLU A 170 -28.09 -34.14 59.09
C GLU A 170 -28.77 -35.37 59.68
N SER A 171 -30.10 -35.37 59.68
CA SER A 171 -30.92 -36.56 59.92
C SER A 171 -31.88 -36.81 58.76
N ARG A 172 -32.22 -38.10 58.53
CA ARG A 172 -33.02 -38.55 57.37
C ARG A 172 -34.40 -37.90 57.29
N ASP A 173 -35.02 -37.66 58.44
CA ASP A 173 -36.37 -37.08 58.57
C ASP A 173 -36.34 -35.82 59.47
N GLU A 174 -35.37 -34.93 59.24
CA GLU A 174 -35.26 -33.70 60.03
C GLU A 174 -36.31 -32.63 59.65
N ASP A 175 -36.97 -32.06 60.66
CA ASP A 175 -37.62 -30.76 60.50
C ASP A 175 -36.55 -29.66 60.60
N THR A 176 -36.08 -29.21 59.43
CA THR A 176 -35.01 -28.21 59.31
C THR A 176 -35.36 -26.91 60.08
N THR A 177 -36.63 -26.52 60.13
CA THR A 177 -37.07 -25.29 60.81
C THR A 177 -36.88 -25.42 62.32
N SER A 178 -37.39 -26.51 62.90
CA SER A 178 -37.26 -26.77 64.34
C SER A 178 -35.79 -27.00 64.75
N ALA A 179 -34.99 -27.67 63.91
CA ALA A 179 -33.56 -27.87 64.15
C ALA A 179 -32.79 -26.54 64.20
N VAL A 180 -33.06 -25.62 63.26
CA VAL A 180 -32.44 -24.30 63.23
C VAL A 180 -32.82 -23.46 64.46
N CYS A 181 -34.09 -23.48 64.88
CA CYS A 181 -34.52 -22.79 66.10
C CYS A 181 -33.76 -23.26 67.34
N LYS A 182 -33.59 -24.58 67.51
CA LYS A 182 -32.83 -25.16 68.63
C LYS A 182 -31.38 -24.68 68.62
N ILE A 183 -30.70 -24.82 67.47
CA ILE A 183 -29.29 -24.43 67.34
C ILE A 183 -29.09 -22.93 67.60
N LEU A 184 -29.97 -22.06 67.10
CA LEU A 184 -29.86 -20.62 67.32
C LEU A 184 -30.13 -20.23 68.78
N LYS A 185 -31.03 -20.95 69.47
CA LYS A 185 -31.26 -20.78 70.90
C LYS A 185 -30.07 -21.23 71.74
N ASP A 186 -29.50 -22.40 71.42
CA ASP A 186 -28.42 -23.01 72.18
C ASP A 186 -27.08 -22.30 71.95
N CYS A 187 -26.74 -22.00 70.68
CA CYS A 187 -25.44 -21.46 70.31
C CYS A 187 -25.39 -19.93 70.37
N ALA A 188 -26.41 -19.26 69.81
CA ALA A 188 -26.42 -17.81 69.64
C ALA A 188 -27.27 -17.08 70.69
N LYS A 189 -27.96 -17.81 71.59
CA LYS A 189 -28.90 -17.28 72.58
C LYS A 189 -29.99 -16.40 71.95
N VAL A 190 -30.38 -16.69 70.71
CA VAL A 190 -31.45 -15.99 70.00
C VAL A 190 -32.68 -16.88 69.97
N ASP A 191 -33.74 -16.46 70.66
CA ASP A 191 -35.03 -17.14 70.58
C ASP A 191 -35.78 -16.67 69.33
N LEU A 192 -36.15 -17.62 68.48
CA LEU A 192 -36.86 -17.40 67.22
C LEU A 192 -38.15 -18.20 67.21
N THR A 193 -39.25 -17.52 66.89
CA THR A 193 -40.55 -18.18 66.71
C THR A 193 -40.68 -18.71 65.29
N LYS A 194 -41.45 -19.80 65.08
CA LYS A 194 -41.68 -20.36 63.74
C LYS A 194 -42.26 -19.34 62.75
N ASP A 195 -43.09 -18.41 63.22
CA ASP A 195 -43.70 -17.35 62.39
C ASP A 195 -42.69 -16.31 61.85
N GLU A 196 -41.52 -16.23 62.47
CA GLU A 196 -40.42 -15.35 62.02
C GLU A 196 -39.64 -15.96 60.84
N ILE A 197 -39.79 -17.27 60.61
CA ILE A 197 -39.13 -18.04 59.57
C ILE A 197 -40.08 -18.25 58.39
N LEU A 198 -39.67 -17.80 57.20
CA LEU A 198 -40.44 -18.02 55.97
C LEU A 198 -40.13 -19.38 55.33
N ALA A 199 -38.87 -19.78 55.34
CA ALA A 199 -38.43 -21.06 54.81
C ALA A 199 -37.09 -21.48 55.41
N ALA A 200 -36.92 -22.77 55.67
CA ALA A 200 -35.64 -23.37 56.02
C ALA A 200 -35.50 -24.69 55.27
N HIS A 201 -34.45 -24.84 54.48
CA HIS A 201 -34.16 -26.09 53.76
C HIS A 201 -32.66 -26.26 53.53
N ARG A 202 -32.23 -27.50 53.31
CA ARG A 202 -30.85 -27.85 52.94
C ARG A 202 -30.58 -27.46 51.49
N LEU A 203 -29.40 -26.90 51.25
CA LEU A 203 -28.88 -26.69 49.91
C LEU A 203 -28.18 -27.95 49.41
N PRO A 204 -28.26 -28.26 48.10
CA PRO A 204 -27.50 -29.37 47.53
C PRO A 204 -25.99 -29.13 47.71
N SER A 205 -25.26 -30.17 48.13
CA SER A 205 -23.79 -30.17 48.18
C SER A 205 -23.24 -30.93 46.98
N LYS A 206 -22.12 -30.48 46.43
CA LYS A 206 -21.37 -31.21 45.38
C LYS A 206 -20.49 -32.32 45.95
N VAL A 207 -20.14 -32.23 47.23
CA VAL A 207 -19.27 -33.19 47.92
C VAL A 207 -20.15 -34.23 48.60
N GLU A 208 -19.98 -35.48 48.21
CA GLU A 208 -20.66 -36.62 48.79
C GLU A 208 -20.13 -36.88 50.21
N GLY A 209 -21.03 -37.09 51.18
CA GLY A 209 -20.69 -37.27 52.60
C GLY A 209 -20.42 -35.98 53.39
N ALA A 210 -20.34 -34.81 52.74
CA ALA A 210 -20.22 -33.53 53.46
C ALA A 210 -21.58 -33.03 53.95
N THR A 211 -21.60 -32.44 55.15
CA THR A 211 -22.81 -31.80 55.71
C THR A 211 -23.28 -30.63 54.85
N ARG A 212 -24.44 -30.78 54.23
CA ARG A 212 -25.13 -29.81 53.39
C ARG A 212 -25.51 -28.57 54.20
N PRO A 213 -25.19 -27.36 53.75
CA PRO A 213 -25.58 -26.14 54.46
C PRO A 213 -27.09 -25.93 54.41
N VAL A 214 -27.65 -25.29 55.43
CA VAL A 214 -29.05 -24.86 55.47
C VAL A 214 -29.15 -23.42 55.03
N ILE A 215 -30.12 -23.11 54.17
CA ILE A 215 -30.53 -21.74 53.91
C ILE A 215 -31.79 -21.43 54.71
N LEU A 216 -31.69 -20.41 55.56
CA LEU A 216 -32.77 -19.87 56.38
C LEU A 216 -33.22 -18.54 55.77
N LYS A 217 -34.49 -18.43 55.40
CA LYS A 217 -35.12 -17.17 54.98
C LYS A 217 -36.00 -16.66 56.12
N VAL A 218 -35.67 -15.48 56.63
CA VAL A 218 -36.44 -14.82 57.69
C VAL A 218 -37.38 -13.76 57.11
N LYS A 219 -38.44 -13.42 57.86
CA LYS A 219 -39.45 -12.46 57.42
C LYS A 219 -38.87 -11.05 57.26
N ASN A 220 -38.13 -10.57 58.26
CA ASN A 220 -37.62 -9.21 58.33
C ASN A 220 -36.09 -9.14 58.45
N SER A 221 -35.50 -8.04 57.97
CA SER A 221 -34.05 -7.79 58.07
C SER A 221 -33.56 -7.61 59.51
N ASP A 222 -34.43 -7.17 60.42
CA ASP A 222 -34.08 -6.95 61.82
C ASP A 222 -33.82 -8.27 62.54
N ILE A 223 -34.61 -9.30 62.21
CA ILE A 223 -34.42 -10.68 62.72
C ILE A 223 -33.06 -11.20 62.24
N LYS A 224 -32.74 -11.03 60.95
CA LYS A 224 -31.42 -11.39 60.43
C LYS A 224 -30.30 -10.63 61.13
N SER A 225 -30.48 -9.33 61.36
CA SER A 225 -29.49 -8.51 62.06
C SER A 225 -29.28 -8.96 63.51
N ARG A 226 -30.36 -9.33 64.22
CA ARG A 226 -30.31 -9.90 65.58
C ARG A 226 -29.48 -11.19 65.61
N ILE A 227 -29.72 -12.10 64.66
CA ILE A 227 -28.95 -13.34 64.51
C ILE A 227 -27.48 -13.05 64.16
N MET A 228 -27.24 -12.19 63.17
CA MET A 228 -25.88 -11.90 62.68
C MET A 228 -25.02 -11.14 63.70
N LYS A 229 -25.61 -10.31 64.55
CA LYS A 229 -24.90 -9.65 65.67
C LYS A 229 -24.39 -10.65 66.69
N GLN A 230 -25.13 -11.74 66.93
CA GLN A 230 -24.72 -12.82 67.82
C GLN A 230 -23.80 -13.84 67.14
N ARG A 231 -23.49 -13.70 65.85
CA ARG A 231 -22.60 -14.63 65.16
C ARG A 231 -21.20 -14.66 65.77
N SER A 232 -20.67 -13.52 66.22
CA SER A 232 -19.32 -13.43 66.80
C SER A 232 -19.23 -14.08 68.18
N THR A 233 -20.34 -14.27 68.89
CA THR A 233 -20.38 -14.91 70.21
C THR A 233 -20.45 -16.43 70.11
N VAL A 234 -20.86 -16.97 68.96
CA VAL A 234 -20.83 -18.40 68.66
C VAL A 234 -19.38 -18.83 68.45
N LYS A 235 -18.79 -19.44 69.48
CA LYS A 235 -17.52 -20.15 69.35
C LYS A 235 -17.79 -21.43 68.54
N TYR A 236 -17.16 -21.57 67.38
CA TYR A 236 -17.15 -22.85 66.67
C TYR A 236 -16.59 -23.92 67.62
N PRO A 237 -17.25 -25.07 67.83
CA PRO A 237 -16.52 -26.24 68.27
C PRO A 237 -15.51 -26.53 67.16
N GLN A 238 -14.21 -26.43 67.47
CA GLN A 238 -13.17 -26.89 66.56
C GLN A 238 -13.37 -28.40 66.32
N THR A 239 -14.02 -28.75 65.22
CA THR A 239 -13.77 -30.05 64.60
C THR A 239 -12.38 -29.98 63.99
N ARG A 240 -11.42 -30.59 64.69
CA ARG A 240 -10.05 -30.87 64.24
C ARG A 240 -10.06 -31.48 62.84
N GLY A 241 -9.11 -31.05 62.01
CA GLY A 241 -8.62 -31.81 60.87
C GLY A 241 -9.23 -31.43 59.53
N TYR A 242 -8.73 -30.36 58.93
CA TYR A 242 -8.17 -30.34 57.57
C TYR A 242 -7.33 -29.06 57.47
N ASP A 243 -6.05 -29.18 57.81
CA ASP A 243 -5.03 -28.26 57.31
C ASP A 243 -5.00 -28.44 55.80
N SER A 244 -5.49 -27.45 55.05
CA SER A 244 -5.12 -27.30 53.65
C SER A 244 -3.84 -26.45 53.60
N PRO A 245 -2.76 -26.95 52.99
CA PRO A 245 -1.54 -26.19 52.81
C PRO A 245 -1.79 -25.07 51.80
N MET A 246 -1.50 -23.83 52.18
CA MET A 246 -1.39 -22.73 51.23
C MET A 246 -0.14 -22.96 50.35
N MET A 247 -0.38 -23.27 49.08
CA MET A 247 0.35 -22.66 47.98
C MET A 247 -0.47 -21.49 47.45
#